data_AF-A0A059CQQ1-F1
#
_entry.id   AF-A0A059CQQ1-F1
#
_cell.length_a   1.000
_cell.length_b   1.000
_cell.length_c   1.000
_cell.angle_alpha   90.00
_cell.angle_beta   90.00
_cell.angle_gamma   90.00
#
_symmetry.space_group_name_H-M   'P 1'
#
loop_
_entity.id
_entity.type
_entity.pdbx_description
1 polymer ?
#
loop_
_entity_poly.entity_id
_entity_poly.type
_entity_poly.pdbx_seq_one_letter_code
_entity_poly.pdbx_strand_id
1 'polypeptide(L)'
;MFERKSEIEKFNERNNFGLWSIKMWALLTTQGLAKALDNEDELLTIMKAAKRIDIMERANNTILLNLSNEILIEVANEKNVAAL
;
A
#
# COMPACT_ATOMS: atom_id res chain seq x y z
N MET A 1 -26.26 -0.41 -8.23
CA MET A 1 -25.11 0.51 -8.30
C MET A 1 -23.89 -0.35 -8.56
N PHE A 2 -23.32 -0.35 -9.77
CA PHE A 2 -22.06 -1.03 -9.99
C PHE A 2 -21.00 -0.22 -9.26
N GLU A 3 -20.52 -0.74 -8.13
CA GLU A 3 -19.29 -0.23 -7.54
C GLU A 3 -18.22 -0.37 -8.61
N ARG A 4 -17.85 0.74 -9.26
CA ARG A 4 -16.58 0.80 -9.96
C ARG A 4 -15.52 0.76 -8.88
N LYS A 5 -15.20 -0.44 -8.39
CA LYS A 5 -13.88 -0.72 -7.85
C LYS A 5 -12.94 -0.20 -8.93
N SER A 6 -12.22 0.86 -8.62
CA SER A 6 -11.06 1.26 -9.41
C SER A 6 -10.07 0.11 -9.29
N GLU A 7 -10.25 -0.90 -10.14
CA GLU A 7 -9.40 -2.08 -10.22
C GLU A 7 -8.10 -1.64 -10.88
N ILE A 8 -7.12 -1.32 -10.04
CA ILE A 8 -5.74 -1.22 -10.49
C ILE A 8 -5.33 -2.65 -10.84
N GLU A 9 -4.72 -2.80 -12.00
CA GLU A 9 -4.09 -4.06 -12.36
C GLU A 9 -3.05 -4.44 -11.30
N LYS A 10 -3.09 -5.67 -10.80
CA LYS A 10 -2.16 -6.12 -9.77
C LYS A 10 -0.72 -6.06 -10.27
N PHE A 11 0.21 -5.65 -9.41
CA PHE A 11 1.64 -5.66 -9.74
C PHE A 11 2.15 -7.11 -9.82
N ASN A 12 2.86 -7.45 -10.89
CA ASN A 12 3.31 -8.81 -11.19
C ASN A 12 4.71 -8.86 -11.85
N GLU A 13 5.56 -7.87 -11.57
CA GLU A 13 6.90 -7.62 -12.15
C GLU A 13 6.96 -7.34 -13.65
N ARG A 14 5.98 -7.84 -14.42
CA ARG A 14 5.91 -7.67 -15.87
C ARG A 14 5.33 -6.31 -16.24
N ASN A 15 4.48 -5.76 -15.39
CA ASN A 15 3.93 -4.42 -15.59
C ASN A 15 4.90 -3.34 -15.13
N ASN A 16 4.74 -2.14 -15.71
CA ASN A 16 5.56 -1.00 -15.38
C ASN A 16 5.28 -0.56 -13.93
N PHE A 17 6.25 -0.77 -13.04
CA PHE A 17 6.14 -0.39 -11.62
C PHE A 17 5.85 1.10 -11.43
N GLY A 18 6.44 1.99 -12.23
CA GLY A 18 6.20 3.43 -12.14
C GLY A 18 4.75 3.82 -12.47
N LEU A 19 4.16 3.18 -13.47
CA LEU A 19 2.75 3.38 -13.79
C LEU A 19 1.83 2.81 -12.71
N TRP A 20 2.17 1.63 -12.19
CA TRP A 20 1.42 1.01 -11.10
C TRP A 20 1.49 1.85 -9.83
N SER A 21 2.67 2.38 -9.47
CA SER A 21 2.86 3.21 -8.27
C SER A 21 2.10 4.53 -8.34
N ILE A 22 2.06 5.20 -9.51
CA ILE A 22 1.23 6.40 -9.71
C ILE A 22 -0.26 6.08 -9.51
N LYS A 23 -0.74 4.96 -10.06
CA LYS A 23 -2.13 4.53 -9.89
C LYS A 23 -2.43 4.21 -8.42
N MET A 24 -1.51 3.52 -7.74
CA MET A 24 -1.64 3.20 -6.31
C MET A 24 -1.65 4.46 -5.44
N TRP A 25 -0.80 5.44 -5.74
CA TRP A 25 -0.80 6.72 -5.05
C TRP A 25 -2.14 7.45 -5.21
N ALA A 26 -2.71 7.45 -6.42
CA ALA A 26 -4.03 8.00 -6.67
C ALA A 26 -5.13 7.25 -5.87
N LEU A 27 -5.08 5.92 -5.80
CA LEU A 27 -6.02 5.11 -5.02
C LEU A 27 -5.91 5.38 -3.52
N LEU A 28 -4.70 5.46 -2.97
CA LEU A 28 -4.50 5.77 -1.56
C LEU A 28 -4.98 7.20 -1.25
N THR A 29 -4.78 8.14 -2.16
CA THR A 29 -5.28 9.52 -2.03
C THR A 29 -6.81 9.56 -1.98
N THR A 30 -7.50 8.85 -2.88
CA THR A 30 -8.98 8.83 -2.89
C THR A 30 -9.57 8.13 -1.65
N GLN A 31 -8.81 7.24 -1.02
CA GLN A 31 -9.20 6.58 0.24
C GLN A 31 -8.83 7.37 1.51
N GLY A 32 -8.15 8.52 1.36
CA GLY A 32 -7.65 9.32 2.50
C GLY A 32 -6.46 8.69 3.23
N LEU A 33 -5.72 7.81 2.53
CA LEU A 33 -4.60 7.03 3.05
C LEU A 33 -3.23 7.54 2.56
N ALA A 34 -3.17 8.55 1.68
CA ALA A 34 -1.92 9.06 1.10
C ALA A 34 -0.86 9.44 2.16
N LYS A 35 -1.30 9.90 3.34
CA LYS A 35 -0.41 10.22 4.45
C LYS A 35 0.47 9.05 4.90
N ALA A 36 0.05 7.81 4.65
CA ALA A 36 0.88 6.63 4.94
C ALA A 36 2.20 6.60 4.16
N LEU A 37 2.33 7.41 3.12
CA LEU A 37 3.52 7.50 2.26
C LEU A 37 4.43 8.68 2.63
N ASP A 38 4.01 9.54 3.57
CA ASP A 38 4.84 10.62 4.10
C ASP A 38 5.93 10.04 5.02
N ASN A 39 7.00 10.81 5.24
CA ASN A 39 8.08 10.37 6.12
C ASN A 39 7.60 10.11 7.55
N GLU A 40 8.17 9.09 8.19
CA GLU A 40 7.74 8.65 9.54
C GLU A 40 7.87 9.78 10.59
N ASP A 41 8.90 10.62 10.48
CA ASP A 41 9.10 11.79 11.35
C ASP A 41 7.99 12.85 11.21
N GLU A 42 7.47 13.03 10.00
CA GLU A 42 6.39 13.97 9.71
C GLU A 42 5.04 13.43 10.24
N LEU A 43 4.84 12.11 10.14
CA LEU A 43 3.68 11.41 10.69
C LEU A 43 3.63 11.41 12.22
N LEU A 44 4.79 11.25 12.88
CA LEU A 44 4.91 11.27 14.33
C LEU A 44 4.52 12.63 14.92
N THR A 45 4.78 13.72 14.19
CA THR A 45 4.55 15.10 14.65
C THR A 45 3.09 15.54 14.48
N ILE A 46 2.41 15.07 13.44
CA ILE A 46 1.10 15.60 13.02
C ILE A 46 -0.08 14.79 13.59
N MET A 47 0.14 13.52 13.98
CA MET A 47 -0.97 12.58 14.21
C MET A 47 -0.88 11.78 15.51
N LYS A 48 -2.04 11.60 16.17
CA LYS A 48 -2.17 10.67 17.31
C LYS A 48 -1.79 9.25 16.88
N ALA A 49 -1.08 8.54 17.77
CA ALA A 49 -0.56 7.19 17.49
C ALA A 49 -1.61 6.21 16.94
N ALA A 50 -2.80 6.13 17.57
CA ALA A 50 -3.86 5.25 17.13
C ALA A 50 -4.34 5.55 15.69
N LYS A 51 -4.42 6.83 15.31
CA LYS A 51 -4.86 7.22 13.97
C LYS A 51 -3.78 6.96 12.92
N ARG A 52 -2.50 7.11 13.29
CA ARG A 52 -1.37 6.75 12.43
C ARG A 52 -1.37 5.25 12.14
N ILE A 53 -1.51 4.41 13.17
CA ILE A 53 -1.57 2.95 13.02
C ILE A 53 -2.71 2.55 12.07
N ASP A 54 -3.93 3.08 12.27
CA ASP A 54 -5.08 2.84 11.38
C ASP A 54 -4.77 3.17 9.90
N ILE A 55 -4.18 4.34 9.64
CA ILE A 55 -3.84 4.75 8.27
C ILE A 55 -2.76 3.85 7.67
N MET A 56 -1.72 3.53 8.42
CA MET A 56 -0.62 2.67 7.96
C MET A 56 -1.10 1.25 7.67
N GLU A 57 -1.88 0.64 8.56
CA GLU A 57 -2.43 -0.70 8.37
C GLU A 57 -3.34 -0.75 7.14
N ARG A 58 -4.23 0.23 6.98
CA ARG A 58 -5.13 0.30 5.83
C ARG A 58 -4.36 0.49 4.53
N ALA A 59 -3.38 1.40 4.48
CA ALA A 59 -2.56 1.61 3.30
C ALA A 59 -1.77 0.36 2.93
N ASN A 60 -1.14 -0.30 3.91
CA ASN A 60 -0.41 -1.55 3.71
C ASN A 60 -1.33 -2.65 3.16
N ASN A 61 -2.52 -2.82 3.74
CA ASN A 61 -3.49 -3.79 3.26
C ASN A 61 -3.95 -3.49 1.83
N THR A 62 -4.20 -2.22 1.50
CA THR A 62 -4.54 -1.80 0.14
C THR A 62 -3.41 -2.10 -0.85
N ILE A 63 -2.16 -1.85 -0.48
CA ILE A 63 -1.00 -2.19 -1.32
C ILE A 63 -0.94 -3.70 -1.55
N LEU A 64 -0.97 -4.51 -0.48
CA LEU A 64 -0.91 -5.97 -0.56
C LEU A 64 -2.02 -6.57 -1.44
N LEU A 65 -3.26 -6.06 -1.32
CA LEU A 65 -4.39 -6.53 -2.14
C LEU A 65 -4.23 -6.22 -3.64
N ASN A 66 -3.36 -5.27 -3.99
CA ASN A 66 -3.02 -4.91 -5.36
C ASN A 66 -1.69 -5.52 -5.86
N LEU A 67 -1.14 -6.49 -5.13
CA LEU A 67 -0.02 -7.32 -5.59
C LEU A 67 -0.53 -8.67 -6.12
N SER A 68 0.22 -9.27 -7.04
CA SER A 68 -0.05 -10.63 -7.51
C SER A 68 0.34 -11.66 -6.44
N ASN A 69 -0.12 -12.89 -6.61
CA ASN A 69 0.17 -13.96 -5.65
C ASN A 69 1.67 -14.28 -5.61
N GLU A 70 2.35 -14.19 -6.75
CA GLU A 70 3.79 -14.40 -6.87
C GLU A 70 4.57 -13.38 -6.03
N ILE A 71 4.24 -12.10 -6.17
CA ILE A 71 4.84 -11.03 -5.37
C ILE A 71 4.51 -11.18 -3.88
N LEU A 72 3.29 -11.59 -3.53
CA LEU A 72 2.91 -11.81 -2.14
C LEU A 72 3.73 -12.94 -1.49
N ILE A 73 4.08 -13.99 -2.24
CA ILE A 73 4.96 -15.07 -1.77
C ILE A 73 6.37 -14.52 -1.51
N GLU A 74 6.91 -13.70 -2.40
CA GLU A 74 8.22 -13.06 -2.23
C GLU A 74 8.25 -12.15 -1.00
N VAL A 75 7.26 -11.27 -0.84
CA VAL A 75 7.12 -10.41 0.35
C VAL A 75 7.03 -11.23 1.63
N ALA A 76 6.31 -12.35 1.62
CA ALA A 76 6.23 -13.24 2.78
C ALA A 76 7.59 -13.90 3.10
N ASN A 77 8.33 -14.32 2.07
CA ASN A 77 9.66 -14.89 2.24
C ASN A 77 10.67 -13.87 2.77
N GLU A 78 10.66 -12.63 2.25
CA GLU A 78 11.52 -11.55 2.75
C GLU A 78 11.25 -11.22 4.22
N LYS A 79 9.96 -11.15 4.62
CA LYS A 79 9.60 -10.94 6.04
C LYS A 79 10.10 -12.07 6.94
N ASN A 80 10.04 -13.31 6.48
CA ASN A 80 10.56 -14.45 7.22
C ASN A 80 12.09 -14.39 7.36
N VAL A 81 12.80 -13.93 6.33
CA VAL A 81 14.25 -13.74 6.36
C VAL A 81 14.65 -12.56 7.24
N ALA A 82 13.92 -11.44 7.21
CA ALA A 82 14.19 -10.28 8.06
C ALA A 82 13.86 -10.50 9.55
N ALA A 83 13.13 -11.56 9.88
CA ALA A 83 12.81 -11.97 11.25
C ALA A 83 13.80 -13.00 11.84
N LEU A 84 14.77 -13.48 11.04
CA LEU A 84 15.88 -14.35 11.44
C LEU A 84 17.13 -13.51 11.75
#